data_AF-A0A2Z6RJY3-F1
#
_entry.id   AF-A0A2Z6RJY3-F1
#
_cell.length_a   1.000
_cell.length_b   1.000
_cell.length_c   1.000
_cell.angle_alpha   90.00
_cell.angle_beta   90.00
_cell.angle_gamma   90.00
#
_symmetry.space_group_name_H-M   'P 1'
#
loop_
_entity.id
_entity.type
_entity.pdbx_description
1 polymer ?
#
loop_
_entity_poly.entity_id
_entity_poly.type
_entity_poly.pdbx_seq_one_letter_code
_entity_poly.pdbx_strand_id
1 'polypeptide(L)'
;MKKLATVWTACIEQPVSAITIRRNLKKVGLTAYIPCKKPALSKAYRQARLEWAHAYENWGARKWRHVLFLMKALLHSFNKDVRGRLGPIILLKGSVTGQIHAKTIKDYVVPTLQIHFPRGNGIFQEDNAPPHCSKVAATTCENAGIVVLDWPVQSPDLNPIKNLWAEMKIMVRCHISPPSNIKVLEKYVKDAWKDIPSEYYKKLVNSMSKRIEAVITANGNRINY
;
A
#
# COMPACT_ATOMS: atom_id res chain seq x y z
N MET A 1 23.65 2.41 -5.75
CA MET A 1 24.92 2.63 -5.02
C MET A 1 25.12 4.05 -4.54
N LYS A 2 25.00 5.09 -5.38
CA LYS A 2 25.13 6.50 -4.92
C LYS A 2 24.17 6.88 -3.78
N LYS A 3 22.87 6.53 -3.88
CA LYS A 3 21.88 6.73 -2.79
C LYS A 3 22.26 6.02 -1.47
N LEU A 4 22.81 4.81 -1.55
CA LEU A 4 23.26 4.07 -0.36
C LEU A 4 24.48 4.74 0.28
N ALA A 5 25.40 5.29 -0.53
CA ALA A 5 26.52 6.08 -0.03
C ALA A 5 26.05 7.35 0.68
N THR A 6 25.07 8.07 0.12
CA THR A 6 24.48 9.25 0.76
C THR A 6 23.82 8.92 2.09
N VAL A 7 23.02 7.85 2.15
CA VAL A 7 22.36 7.41 3.39
C VAL A 7 23.39 6.97 4.42
N TRP A 8 24.39 6.19 4.02
CA TRP A 8 25.43 5.72 4.94
C TRP A 8 26.25 6.88 5.50
N THR A 9 26.69 7.81 4.65
CA THR A 9 27.42 9.02 5.08
C THR A 9 26.59 9.91 6.00
N ALA A 10 25.27 10.01 5.78
CA ALA A 10 24.38 10.71 6.71
C ALA A 10 24.24 9.99 8.06
N CYS A 11 24.30 8.66 8.09
CA CYS A 11 24.17 7.87 9.32
C CYS A 11 25.45 7.77 10.15
N ILE A 12 26.62 7.84 9.53
CA ILE A 12 27.92 7.65 10.22
C ILE A 12 28.81 8.91 10.23
N GLU A 13 28.31 10.02 9.68
CA GLU A 13 29.00 11.31 9.55
C GLU A 13 30.39 11.25 8.87
N GLN A 14 30.65 10.18 8.12
CA GLN A 14 31.90 9.99 7.38
C GLN A 14 31.63 9.72 5.89
N PRO A 15 32.39 10.33 4.98
CA PRO A 15 32.24 10.11 3.55
C PRO A 15 32.72 8.70 3.18
N VAL A 16 31.81 7.87 2.65
CA VAL A 16 32.15 6.52 2.17
C VAL A 16 31.93 6.43 0.67
N SER A 17 32.96 5.99 -0.05
CA SER A 17 32.85 5.82 -1.51
C SER A 17 31.86 4.70 -1.87
N ALA A 18 31.16 4.88 -2.99
CA ALA A 18 30.26 3.85 -3.53
C ALA A 18 30.97 2.52 -3.85
N ILE A 19 32.29 2.57 -4.11
CA ILE A 19 33.14 1.40 -4.38
C ILE A 19 33.38 0.62 -3.08
N THR A 20 33.73 1.31 -1.99
CA THR A 20 33.94 0.72 -0.66
C THR A 20 32.68 0.00 -0.19
N ILE A 21 31.52 0.63 -0.34
CA ILE A 21 30.22 0.02 0.02
C ILE A 21 29.98 -1.24 -0.83
N ARG A 22 30.21 -1.19 -2.14
CA ARG A 22 30.01 -2.35 -3.02
C ARG A 22 30.89 -3.54 -2.61
N ARG A 23 32.16 -3.31 -2.31
CA ARG A 23 33.11 -4.38 -1.92
C ARG A 23 32.69 -5.03 -0.61
N ASN A 24 32.32 -4.23 0.40
CA ASN A 24 31.90 -4.75 1.69
C ASN A 24 30.56 -5.51 1.60
N LEU A 25 29.59 -5.01 0.82
CA LEU A 25 28.35 -5.73 0.56
C LEU A 25 28.62 -7.09 -0.11
N LYS A 26 29.53 -7.15 -1.08
CA LYS A 26 29.90 -8.42 -1.74
C LYS A 26 30.56 -9.41 -0.76
N LYS A 27 31.41 -8.93 0.17
CA LYS A 27 32.04 -9.77 1.20
C LYS A 27 31.02 -10.45 2.11
N VAL A 28 29.88 -9.79 2.39
CA VAL A 28 28.80 -10.36 3.21
C VAL A 28 27.73 -11.06 2.36
N GLY A 29 28.04 -11.41 1.12
CA GLY A 29 27.13 -12.13 0.22
C GLY A 29 26.01 -11.28 -0.41
N LEU A 30 25.99 -9.97 -0.19
CA LEU A 30 24.98 -9.07 -0.74
C LEU A 30 25.41 -8.51 -2.10
N THR A 31 24.80 -9.03 -3.16
CA THR A 31 25.02 -8.55 -4.52
C THR A 31 23.89 -7.63 -4.96
N ALA A 32 24.22 -6.53 -5.65
CA ALA A 32 23.21 -5.62 -6.18
C ALA A 32 22.36 -6.31 -7.25
N TYR A 33 21.06 -6.44 -6.99
CA TYR A 33 20.08 -6.93 -7.95
C TYR A 33 19.45 -5.77 -8.72
N ILE A 34 19.29 -5.92 -10.04
CA ILE A 34 18.54 -4.96 -10.86
C ILE A 34 17.05 -5.33 -10.75
N PRO A 35 16.20 -4.46 -10.16
CA PRO A 35 14.77 -4.74 -10.09
C PRO A 35 14.18 -4.88 -11.49
N CYS A 36 13.33 -5.88 -11.71
CA CYS A 36 12.58 -6.01 -12.96
C CYS A 36 11.86 -4.68 -13.29
N LYS A 37 12.03 -4.20 -14.52
CA LYS A 37 11.28 -3.04 -15.01
C LYS A 37 9.79 -3.39 -14.94
N LYS A 38 8.98 -2.52 -14.32
CA LYS A 38 7.52 -2.70 -14.29
C LYS A 38 7.03 -2.81 -15.74
N PRO A 39 6.23 -3.83 -16.11
CA PRO A 39 5.75 -4.02 -17.48
C PRO A 39 5.15 -2.73 -18.04
N ALA A 40 5.32 -2.43 -19.33
CA ALA A 40 4.64 -1.29 -19.93
C ALA A 40 3.11 -1.48 -19.84
N LEU A 41 2.37 -0.40 -19.63
CA LEU A 41 0.91 -0.47 -19.68
C LEU A 41 0.48 -0.66 -21.13
N SER A 42 -0.37 -1.66 -21.38
CA SER A 42 -1.00 -1.85 -22.69
C SER A 42 -1.93 -0.67 -23.03
N LYS A 43 -2.31 -0.52 -24.30
CA LYS A 43 -3.32 0.48 -24.70
C LYS A 43 -4.64 0.27 -23.96
N ALA A 44 -5.08 -0.99 -23.84
CA ALA A 44 -6.30 -1.35 -23.11
C ALA A 44 -6.22 -0.97 -21.62
N TYR A 45 -5.08 -1.18 -20.95
CA TYR A 45 -4.94 -0.81 -19.53
C TYR A 45 -4.89 0.69 -19.30
N ARG A 46 -4.30 1.46 -20.23
CA ARG A 46 -4.34 2.92 -20.17
C ARG A 46 -5.77 3.42 -20.35
N GLN A 47 -6.51 2.86 -21.30
CA GLN A 47 -7.91 3.20 -21.53
C GLN A 47 -8.77 2.91 -20.30
N ALA A 48 -8.67 1.70 -19.73
CA ALA A 48 -9.40 1.34 -18.50
C ALA A 48 -9.05 2.27 -17.31
N ARG A 49 -7.77 2.69 -17.19
CA ARG A 49 -7.35 3.67 -16.19
C ARG A 49 -7.98 5.04 -16.42
N LEU A 50 -8.09 5.47 -17.67
CA LEU A 50 -8.68 6.76 -18.03
C LEU A 50 -10.20 6.77 -17.79
N GLU A 51 -10.89 5.71 -18.19
CA GLU A 51 -12.32 5.51 -17.93
C GLU A 51 -12.61 5.51 -16.43
N TRP A 52 -11.82 4.77 -15.66
CA TRP A 52 -11.89 4.79 -14.20
C TRP A 52 -11.67 6.21 -13.66
N ALA A 53 -10.66 6.92 -14.14
CA ALA A 53 -10.36 8.27 -13.68
C ALA A 53 -11.54 9.22 -13.91
N HIS A 54 -12.17 9.20 -15.08
CA HIS A 54 -13.36 10.01 -15.36
C HIS A 54 -14.59 9.58 -14.54
N ALA A 55 -14.79 8.28 -14.30
CA ALA A 55 -15.90 7.80 -13.47
C ALA A 55 -15.85 8.32 -12.02
N TYR A 56 -14.63 8.62 -11.52
CA TYR A 56 -14.40 9.05 -10.15
C TYR A 56 -13.87 10.49 -10.02
N GLU A 57 -13.80 11.28 -11.11
CA GLU A 57 -13.23 12.64 -11.11
C GLU A 57 -13.97 13.61 -10.17
N ASN A 58 -15.29 13.45 -10.06
CA ASN A 58 -16.15 14.29 -9.23
C ASN A 58 -16.16 13.86 -7.75
N TRP A 59 -15.42 12.81 -7.38
CA TRP A 59 -15.32 12.39 -5.98
C TRP A 59 -14.38 13.32 -5.21
N GLY A 60 -14.97 14.11 -4.31
CA GLY A 60 -14.23 14.89 -3.34
C GLY A 60 -13.66 14.05 -2.19
N ALA A 61 -12.75 14.65 -1.41
CA ALA A 61 -12.09 13.99 -0.29
C ALA A 61 -13.06 13.38 0.75
N ARG A 62 -14.27 13.96 0.91
CA ARG A 62 -15.31 13.39 1.79
C ARG A 62 -15.69 11.98 1.37
N LYS A 63 -15.84 11.72 0.07
CA LYS A 63 -16.21 10.40 -0.44
C LYS A 63 -15.03 9.43 -0.36
N TRP A 64 -13.82 9.88 -0.69
CA TRP A 64 -12.60 9.08 -0.55
C TRP A 64 -12.29 8.64 0.89
N ARG A 65 -12.67 9.43 1.90
CA ARG A 65 -12.56 9.02 3.32
C ARG A 65 -13.45 7.84 3.69
N HIS A 66 -14.47 7.55 2.89
CA HIS A 66 -15.34 6.37 3.07
C HIS A 66 -14.79 5.11 2.42
N VAL A 67 -13.61 5.17 1.79
CA VAL A 67 -12.97 4.01 1.16
C VAL A 67 -11.95 3.40 2.12
N LEU A 68 -12.05 2.10 2.38
CA LEU A 68 -11.10 1.26 3.10
C LEU A 68 -10.12 0.68 2.08
N PHE A 69 -8.85 1.10 2.07
CA PHE A 69 -7.87 0.61 1.11
C PHE A 69 -7.07 -0.56 1.69
N LEU A 70 -6.84 -1.59 0.87
CA LEU A 70 -6.05 -2.78 1.18
C LEU A 70 -4.91 -2.96 0.17
N MET A 71 -3.78 -3.50 0.64
CA MET A 71 -2.75 -4.06 -0.23
C MET A 71 -2.10 -5.29 0.39
N LYS A 72 -2.12 -6.43 -0.33
CA LYS A 72 -1.39 -7.71 -0.16
C LYS A 72 -1.33 -8.39 1.23
N ALA A 73 -1.60 -7.69 2.32
CA ALA A 73 -1.66 -8.15 3.71
C ALA A 73 -2.06 -7.01 4.69
N LEU A 74 -2.06 -5.74 4.28
CA LEU A 74 -2.32 -4.59 5.14
C LEU A 74 -3.73 -4.03 4.95
N LEU A 75 -4.57 -4.11 5.99
CA LEU A 75 -5.84 -3.41 6.06
C LEU A 75 -5.66 -2.00 6.62
N HIS A 76 -6.27 -1.02 5.94
CA HIS A 76 -6.20 0.35 6.40
C HIS A 76 -7.53 1.09 6.20
N SER A 77 -8.13 1.52 7.32
CA SER A 77 -9.25 2.47 7.36
C SER A 77 -8.77 3.90 7.54
N PHE A 78 -9.31 4.79 6.72
CA PHE A 78 -9.04 6.22 6.73
C PHE A 78 -9.96 7.01 7.66
N ASN A 79 -11.00 6.36 8.18
CA ASN A 79 -11.77 6.88 9.29
C ASN A 79 -11.11 6.46 10.60
N LYS A 80 -11.09 7.37 11.57
CA LYS A 80 -10.73 7.05 12.95
C LYS A 80 -11.71 6.00 13.49
N ASP A 81 -11.24 4.96 14.17
CA ASP A 81 -12.14 4.19 15.05
C ASP A 81 -12.65 5.14 16.15
N VAL A 82 -13.56 4.68 17.01
CA VAL A 82 -14.08 5.46 18.16
C VAL A 82 -12.94 6.02 19.07
N ARG A 83 -11.69 5.56 18.90
CA ARG A 83 -10.48 5.95 19.65
C ARG A 83 -9.40 6.61 18.79
N GLY A 84 -9.65 6.94 17.52
CA GLY A 84 -8.68 7.68 16.70
C GLY A 84 -7.63 6.86 15.94
N ARG A 85 -7.71 5.53 15.92
CA ARG A 85 -6.62 4.64 15.46
C ARG A 85 -6.79 4.13 14.02
N LEU A 86 -5.66 3.79 13.41
CA LEU A 86 -5.59 3.08 12.12
C LEU A 86 -6.20 1.67 12.24
N GLY A 87 -6.73 1.15 11.13
CA GLY A 87 -7.14 -0.25 11.01
C GLY A 87 -5.99 -1.25 11.30
N PRO A 88 -6.29 -2.54 11.49
CA PRO A 88 -5.30 -3.53 11.89
C PRO A 88 -4.29 -3.83 10.78
N ILE A 89 -3.00 -3.86 11.13
CA ILE A 89 -1.98 -4.44 10.28
C ILE A 89 -1.93 -5.96 10.48
N ILE A 90 -2.13 -6.71 9.39
CA ILE A 90 -2.11 -8.17 9.42
C ILE A 90 -0.84 -8.65 8.74
N LEU A 91 -0.14 -9.56 9.41
CA LEU A 91 1.06 -10.19 8.86
C LEU A 91 0.65 -11.58 8.39
N LEU A 92 0.39 -11.70 7.09
CA LEU A 92 0.06 -12.99 6.48
C LEU A 92 1.34 -13.82 6.33
N LYS A 93 1.32 -15.07 6.80
CA LYS A 93 2.43 -16.01 6.65
C LYS A 93 2.22 -16.85 5.39
N GLY A 94 3.27 -16.96 4.57
CA GLY A 94 3.24 -17.76 3.35
C GLY A 94 2.55 -17.09 2.16
N SER A 95 2.19 -17.89 1.16
CA SER A 95 1.51 -17.41 -0.05
C SER A 95 0.03 -17.14 0.23
N VAL A 96 -0.46 -15.96 -0.16
CA VAL A 96 -1.88 -15.60 -0.01
C VAL A 96 -2.67 -16.27 -1.13
N THR A 97 -3.49 -17.26 -0.77
CA THR A 97 -4.45 -17.89 -1.68
C THR A 97 -5.81 -17.20 -1.61
N GLY A 98 -6.70 -17.46 -2.56
CA GLY A 98 -8.08 -16.94 -2.50
C GLY A 98 -8.82 -17.33 -1.22
N GLN A 99 -8.57 -18.54 -0.68
CA GLN A 99 -9.12 -19.00 0.59
C GLN A 99 -8.61 -18.19 1.80
N ILE A 100 -7.28 -17.94 1.85
CA ILE A 100 -6.68 -17.11 2.90
C ILE A 100 -7.20 -15.68 2.82
N HIS A 101 -7.38 -15.17 1.60
CA HIS A 101 -7.95 -13.84 1.38
C HIS A 101 -9.42 -13.76 1.81
N ALA A 102 -10.26 -14.71 1.43
CA ALA A 102 -11.65 -14.79 1.88
C ALA A 102 -11.77 -14.85 3.41
N LYS A 103 -10.89 -15.61 4.07
CA LYS A 103 -10.79 -15.60 5.54
C LYS A 103 -10.40 -14.23 6.07
N THR A 104 -9.42 -13.56 5.44
CA THR A 104 -9.00 -12.20 5.82
C THR A 104 -10.15 -11.19 5.69
N ILE A 105 -10.99 -11.33 4.65
CA ILE A 105 -12.18 -10.50 4.47
C ILE A 105 -13.15 -10.69 5.66
N LYS A 106 -13.50 -11.94 5.99
CA LYS A 106 -14.44 -12.24 7.08
C LYS A 106 -13.91 -11.81 8.45
N ASP A 107 -12.66 -12.15 8.74
CA ASP A 107 -12.10 -12.00 10.08
C ASP A 107 -11.70 -10.55 10.38
N TYR A 108 -11.41 -9.74 9.35
CA TYR A 108 -10.83 -8.41 9.54
C TYR A 108 -11.44 -7.31 8.68
N VAL A 109 -11.70 -7.52 7.39
CA VAL A 109 -12.30 -6.46 6.53
C VAL A 109 -13.70 -6.13 7.02
N VAL A 110 -14.56 -7.14 7.18
CA VAL A 110 -15.97 -6.97 7.59
C VAL A 110 -16.07 -6.25 8.94
N PRO A 111 -15.40 -6.70 10.02
CA PRO A 111 -15.42 -5.98 11.29
C PRO A 111 -14.88 -4.55 11.17
N THR A 112 -13.81 -4.35 10.39
CA THR A 112 -13.23 -3.01 10.18
C THR A 112 -14.25 -2.09 9.48
N LEU A 113 -14.93 -2.56 8.44
CA LEU A 113 -15.96 -1.76 7.77
C LEU A 113 -17.11 -1.41 8.72
N GLN A 114 -17.59 -2.38 9.51
CA GLN A 114 -18.67 -2.16 10.47
C GLN A 114 -18.29 -1.16 11.57
N ILE A 115 -17.06 -1.23 12.08
CA ILE A 115 -16.55 -0.32 13.12
C ILE A 115 -16.38 1.11 12.58
N HIS A 116 -15.78 1.25 11.40
CA HIS A 116 -15.40 2.56 10.86
C HIS A 116 -16.50 3.24 10.03
N PHE A 117 -17.48 2.46 9.55
CA PHE A 117 -18.60 2.93 8.75
C PHE A 117 -19.91 2.28 9.23
N PRO A 118 -20.34 2.53 10.48
CA PRO A 118 -21.50 1.87 11.09
C PRO A 118 -22.82 2.17 10.38
N ARG A 119 -22.86 3.19 9.51
CA ARG A 119 -24.01 3.51 8.64
C ARG A 119 -24.06 2.66 7.37
N GLY A 120 -23.16 1.70 7.20
CA GLY A 120 -23.10 0.84 6.01
C GLY A 120 -22.64 1.57 4.74
N ASN A 121 -22.02 2.74 4.86
CA ASN A 121 -21.59 3.57 3.73
C ASN A 121 -20.08 3.42 3.42
N GLY A 122 -19.43 2.40 3.98
CA GLY A 122 -18.04 2.08 3.71
C GLY A 122 -17.86 1.35 2.39
N ILE A 123 -16.81 1.70 1.66
CA ILE A 123 -16.46 1.10 0.37
C ILE A 123 -15.12 0.40 0.54
N PHE A 124 -14.97 -0.82 0.05
CA PHE A 124 -13.75 -1.59 0.14
C PHE A 124 -12.94 -1.49 -1.15
N GLN A 125 -11.66 -1.15 -1.07
CA GLN A 125 -10.74 -1.11 -2.21
C GLN A 125 -9.62 -2.12 -2.01
N GLU A 126 -9.41 -2.98 -2.99
CA GLU A 126 -8.25 -3.87 -3.10
C GLU A 126 -7.70 -3.88 -4.53
N ASP A 127 -6.46 -4.37 -4.72
CA ASP A 127 -5.92 -4.51 -6.07
C ASP A 127 -6.41 -5.79 -6.74
N ASN A 128 -6.44 -5.83 -8.08
CA ASN A 128 -6.89 -6.99 -8.84
C ASN A 128 -5.83 -8.11 -8.88
N ALA A 129 -5.21 -8.42 -7.74
CA ALA A 129 -4.29 -9.54 -7.62
C ALA A 129 -5.08 -10.87 -7.72
N PRO A 130 -4.46 -11.96 -8.23
CA PRO A 130 -5.18 -13.21 -8.46
C PRO A 130 -5.98 -13.77 -7.25
N PRO A 131 -5.50 -13.68 -6.00
CA PRO A 131 -6.27 -14.13 -4.83
C PRO A 131 -7.54 -13.29 -4.59
N HIS A 132 -7.50 -12.01 -4.90
CA HIS A 132 -8.59 -11.05 -4.68
C HIS A 132 -9.68 -11.25 -5.74
N CYS A 133 -9.29 -11.56 -6.98
CA CYS A 133 -10.23 -11.89 -8.07
C CYS A 133 -10.74 -13.34 -8.05
N SER A 134 -10.46 -14.10 -6.99
CA SER A 134 -10.93 -15.49 -6.90
C SER A 134 -12.43 -15.57 -6.63
N LYS A 135 -13.10 -16.61 -7.14
CA LYS A 135 -14.55 -16.82 -6.92
C LYS A 135 -14.91 -16.79 -5.42
N VAL A 136 -14.10 -17.44 -4.59
CA VAL A 136 -14.32 -17.48 -3.13
C VAL A 136 -14.21 -16.10 -2.49
N ALA A 137 -13.31 -15.24 -2.96
CA ALA A 137 -13.19 -13.86 -2.47
C ALA A 137 -14.41 -13.02 -2.90
N ALA A 138 -14.79 -13.09 -4.18
CA ALA A 138 -15.96 -12.38 -4.70
C ALA A 138 -17.25 -12.76 -3.94
N THR A 139 -17.55 -14.06 -3.83
CA THR A 139 -18.72 -14.55 -3.07
C THR A 139 -18.66 -14.16 -1.59
N THR A 140 -17.45 -14.06 -1.00
CA THR A 140 -17.31 -13.62 0.39
C THR A 140 -17.69 -12.15 0.56
N CYS A 141 -17.26 -11.27 -0.36
CA CYS A 141 -17.65 -9.86 -0.35
C CYS A 141 -19.16 -9.70 -0.57
N GLU A 142 -19.73 -10.43 -1.53
CA GLU A 142 -21.18 -10.42 -1.84
C GLU A 142 -22.01 -10.86 -0.62
N ASN A 143 -21.69 -11.99 -0.01
CA ASN A 143 -22.40 -12.50 1.16
C ASN A 143 -22.30 -11.58 2.39
N ALA A 144 -21.21 -10.82 2.48
CA ALA A 144 -21.02 -9.84 3.54
C ALA A 144 -21.63 -8.46 3.23
N GLY A 145 -22.24 -8.29 2.05
CA GLY A 145 -22.81 -7.01 1.60
C GLY A 145 -21.77 -5.90 1.42
N ILE A 146 -20.51 -6.26 1.14
CA ILE A 146 -19.44 -5.29 0.97
C ILE A 146 -19.53 -4.66 -0.42
N VAL A 147 -19.59 -3.33 -0.47
CA VAL A 147 -19.42 -2.59 -1.72
C VAL A 147 -17.94 -2.53 -2.06
N VAL A 148 -17.52 -3.24 -3.11
CA VAL A 148 -16.14 -3.21 -3.61
C VAL A 148 -16.01 -2.08 -4.64
N LEU A 149 -15.01 -1.23 -4.47
CA LEU A 149 -14.66 -0.18 -5.43
C LEU A 149 -14.05 -0.85 -6.67
N ASP A 150 -14.58 -0.52 -7.85
CA ASP A 150 -13.90 -0.88 -9.09
C ASP A 150 -12.47 -0.30 -9.09
N TRP A 151 -11.50 -1.05 -9.62
CA TRP A 151 -10.10 -0.64 -9.58
C TRP A 151 -9.39 -0.99 -10.88
N PRO A 152 -8.65 -0.07 -11.49
CA PRO A 152 -8.02 -0.34 -12.77
C PRO A 152 -6.78 -1.22 -12.58
N VAL A 153 -6.64 -2.23 -13.45
CA VAL A 153 -5.52 -3.17 -13.40
C VAL A 153 -4.16 -2.47 -13.45
N GLN A 154 -3.17 -3.04 -12.77
CA GLN A 154 -1.80 -2.51 -12.70
C GLN A 154 -1.70 -1.02 -12.33
N SER A 155 -2.50 -0.59 -11.35
CA SER A 155 -2.53 0.80 -10.89
C SER A 155 -1.97 1.01 -9.47
N PRO A 156 -0.69 0.68 -9.24
CA PRO A 156 -0.09 0.80 -7.92
C PRO A 156 0.08 2.26 -7.46
N ASP A 157 0.23 3.17 -8.42
CA ASP A 157 0.39 4.62 -8.29
C ASP A 157 -0.91 5.32 -7.85
N LEU A 158 -2.06 4.72 -8.16
CA LEU A 158 -3.36 5.21 -7.67
C LEU A 158 -3.64 4.81 -6.21
N ASN A 159 -3.01 3.77 -5.69
CA ASN A 159 -3.33 3.26 -4.35
C ASN A 159 -2.49 3.98 -3.26
N PRO A 160 -3.09 4.84 -2.43
CA PRO A 160 -2.38 5.61 -1.40
C PRO A 160 -1.68 4.74 -0.36
N ILE A 161 -2.14 3.49 -0.11
CA ILE A 161 -1.49 2.60 0.86
C ILE A 161 -0.06 2.23 0.45
N LYS A 162 0.30 2.38 -0.84
CA LYS A 162 1.68 2.14 -1.30
C LYS A 162 2.65 3.20 -0.78
N ASN A 163 2.18 4.44 -0.62
CA ASN A 163 2.94 5.51 0.01
C ASN A 163 3.13 5.26 1.49
N LEU A 164 2.08 4.78 2.16
CA LEU A 164 2.13 4.37 3.56
C LEU A 164 3.15 3.25 3.77
N TRP A 165 3.12 2.23 2.91
CA TRP A 165 4.09 1.15 2.93
C TRP A 165 5.52 1.61 2.61
N ALA A 166 5.68 2.59 1.71
CA ALA A 166 6.99 3.18 1.43
C ALA A 166 7.56 3.87 2.67
N GLU A 167 6.73 4.62 3.39
CA GLU A 167 7.09 5.29 4.64
C GLU A 167 7.49 4.29 5.72
N MET A 168 6.67 3.26 5.94
CA MET A 168 6.99 2.21 6.91
C MET A 168 8.31 1.51 6.62
N LYS A 169 8.61 1.24 5.34
CA LYS A 169 9.91 0.65 4.97
C LYS A 169 11.07 1.59 5.28
N ILE A 170 10.88 2.90 5.23
CA ILE A 170 11.90 3.88 5.63
C ILE A 170 12.07 3.82 7.14
N MET A 171 10.98 3.90 7.91
CA MET A 171 11.01 3.78 9.38
C MET A 171 11.73 2.50 9.83
N VAL A 172 11.39 1.36 9.25
CA VAL A 172 12.04 0.07 9.56
C VAL A 172 13.53 0.08 9.23
N ARG A 173 13.94 0.75 8.14
CA ARG A 173 15.36 0.85 7.72
C ARG A 173 16.17 1.84 8.55
N CYS A 174 15.51 2.82 9.17
CA CYS A 174 16.13 3.84 9.99
C CYS A 174 16.38 3.39 11.43
N HIS A 175 15.91 2.20 11.83
CA HIS A 175 16.32 1.62 13.11
C HIS A 175 17.85 1.43 13.15
N ILE A 176 18.46 1.83 14.27
CA ILE A 176 19.90 1.69 14.53
C ILE A 176 20.34 0.24 14.35
N SER A 177 19.53 -0.69 14.87
CA SER A 177 19.76 -2.12 14.72
C SER A 177 18.85 -2.68 13.62
N PRO A 178 19.39 -3.31 12.56
CA PRO A 178 18.56 -3.98 11.57
C PRO A 178 17.85 -5.20 12.19
N PRO A 179 16.67 -5.58 11.68
CA PRO A 179 15.93 -6.73 12.22
C PRO A 179 16.71 -8.03 12.01
N SER A 180 17.02 -8.72 13.11
CA SER A 180 17.82 -9.95 13.10
C SER A 180 17.01 -11.22 12.84
N ASN A 181 15.70 -11.17 13.02
CA ASN A 181 14.78 -12.28 12.77
C ASN A 181 13.36 -11.78 12.48
N ILE A 182 12.48 -12.70 12.08
CA ILE A 182 11.08 -12.39 11.74
C ILE A 182 10.36 -11.71 12.91
N LYS A 183 10.53 -12.14 14.16
CA LYS A 183 9.84 -11.54 15.31
C LYS A 183 10.23 -10.07 15.52
N VAL A 184 11.52 -9.75 15.34
CA VAL A 184 12.01 -8.37 15.42
C VAL A 184 11.46 -7.53 14.26
N LEU A 185 11.45 -8.08 13.04
CA LEU A 185 10.85 -7.41 11.89
C LEU A 185 9.35 -7.14 12.09
N GLU A 186 8.59 -8.13 12.58
CA GLU A 186 7.17 -7.98 12.89
C GLU A 186 6.93 -6.88 13.92
N LYS A 187 7.80 -6.78 14.94
CA LYS A 187 7.75 -5.69 15.93
C LYS A 187 7.99 -4.34 15.25
N TYR A 188 9.06 -4.17 14.48
CA TYR A 188 9.38 -2.91 13.83
C TYR A 188 8.28 -2.46 12.86
N VAL A 189 7.67 -3.40 12.13
CA VAL A 189 6.55 -3.11 11.24
C VAL A 189 5.31 -2.65 12.02
N LYS A 190 5.02 -3.26 13.17
CA LYS A 190 3.90 -2.85 14.05
C LYS A 190 4.15 -1.50 14.72
N ASP A 191 5.39 -1.22 15.11
CA ASP A 191 5.77 0.06 15.73
C ASP A 191 5.71 1.18 14.68
N ALA A 192 6.31 0.97 13.50
CA ALA A 192 6.18 1.88 12.37
C ALA A 192 4.72 2.16 11.98
N TRP A 193 3.84 1.16 12.05
CA TRP A 193 2.41 1.35 11.79
C TRP A 193 1.77 2.32 12.80
N LYS A 194 2.09 2.19 14.08
CA LYS A 194 1.55 3.05 15.15
C LYS A 194 2.12 4.47 15.08
N ASP A 195 3.37 4.60 14.67
CA ASP A 195 4.10 5.86 14.67
C ASP A 195 3.79 6.74 13.45
N ILE A 196 3.08 6.22 12.44
CA ILE A 196 2.63 7.03 11.31
C ILE A 196 1.68 8.13 11.80
N PRO A 197 2.02 9.42 11.59
CA PRO A 197 1.18 10.52 12.00
C PRO A 197 -0.17 10.52 11.28
N SER A 198 -1.21 10.94 12.00
CA SER A 198 -2.56 10.89 11.47
C SER A 198 -2.78 11.81 10.26
N GLU A 199 -2.00 12.87 10.23
CA GLU A 199 -1.92 13.92 9.23
C GLU A 199 -1.39 13.36 7.91
N TYR A 200 -0.49 12.37 7.97
CA TYR A 200 0.09 11.75 6.79
C TYR A 200 -0.95 10.95 6.01
N TYR A 201 -1.74 10.09 6.68
CA TYR A 201 -2.78 9.33 5.97
C TYR A 201 -3.90 10.25 5.44
N LYS A 202 -4.28 11.30 6.18
CA LYS A 202 -5.26 12.31 5.70
C LYS A 202 -4.77 12.97 4.41
N LYS A 203 -3.48 13.32 4.36
CA LYS A 203 -2.84 13.87 3.15
C LYS A 203 -2.89 12.88 1.99
N LEU A 204 -2.70 11.60 2.24
CA LEU A 204 -2.80 10.56 1.21
C LEU A 204 -4.22 10.44 0.64
N VAL A 205 -5.26 10.45 1.47
CA VAL A 205 -6.67 10.46 0.97
C VAL A 205 -6.96 11.71 0.17
N ASN A 206 -6.58 12.87 0.71
CA ASN A 206 -6.80 14.15 0.04
C ASN A 206 -6.02 14.25 -1.28
N SER A 207 -5.00 13.41 -1.48
CA SER A 207 -4.29 13.31 -2.76
C SER A 207 -5.06 12.58 -3.85
N MET A 208 -6.14 11.83 -3.53
CA MET A 208 -6.86 11.00 -4.51
C MET A 208 -7.39 11.80 -5.70
N SER A 209 -8.02 12.96 -5.47
CA SER A 209 -8.51 13.81 -6.56
C SER A 209 -7.36 14.27 -7.48
N LYS A 210 -6.20 14.63 -6.91
CA LYS A 210 -5.01 14.99 -7.68
C LYS A 210 -4.40 13.81 -8.44
N ARG A 211 -4.46 12.59 -7.87
CA ARG A 211 -4.02 11.37 -8.56
C ARG A 211 -4.89 11.09 -9.77
N ILE A 212 -6.21 11.24 -9.63
CA ILE A 212 -7.18 11.07 -10.73
C ILE A 212 -6.91 12.11 -11.83
N GLU A 213 -6.80 13.38 -11.48
CA GLU A 213 -6.45 14.46 -12.41
C GLU A 213 -5.15 14.13 -13.14
N ALA A 214 -4.10 13.70 -12.42
CA ALA A 214 -2.84 13.31 -13.03
C ALA A 214 -2.98 12.12 -14.00
N VAL A 215 -3.88 11.16 -13.76
CA VAL A 215 -4.15 10.06 -14.70
C VAL A 215 -4.84 10.58 -15.95
N ILE A 216 -5.80 11.51 -15.82
CA ILE A 216 -6.50 12.14 -16.93
C ILE A 216 -5.49 12.93 -17.78
N THR A 217 -4.69 13.81 -17.16
CA THR A 217 -3.64 14.58 -17.85
C THR A 217 -2.62 13.66 -18.52
N ALA A 218 -2.29 12.53 -17.91
CA ALA A 218 -1.38 11.54 -18.48
C ALA A 218 -2.06 10.60 -19.50
N ASN A 219 -3.33 10.81 -19.87
CA ASN A 219 -4.09 9.98 -20.79
C ASN A 219 -4.02 8.48 -20.42
N GLY A 220 -4.27 8.18 -19.15
CA GLY A 220 -4.23 6.81 -18.62
C GLY A 220 -2.84 6.25 -18.32
N ASN A 221 -1.76 6.97 -18.62
CA ASN A 221 -0.40 6.53 -18.30
C ASN A 221 -0.13 6.57 -16.78
N ARG A 222 1.08 6.12 -16.41
CA ARG A 222 1.53 6.12 -15.01
C ARG A 222 1.74 7.54 -14.51
N ILE A 223 1.37 7.77 -13.26
CA ILE A 223 1.58 9.03 -12.55
C ILE A 223 2.71 8.90 -11.54
N ASN A 224 3.27 10.03 -11.10
CA ASN A 224 4.35 10.06 -10.13
C ASN A 224 3.80 10.26 -8.71
N TYR A 225 3.38 9.16 -8.08
CA TYR A 225 2.95 9.08 -6.69
C TYR A 225 3.56 7.85 -6.01
#